data_AF-A0A936UR57-F1
#
_entry.id   AF-A0A936UR57-F1
#
_cell.length_a   1.000
_cell.length_b   1.000
_cell.length_c   1.000
_cell.angle_alpha   90.00
_cell.angle_beta   90.00
_cell.angle_gamma   90.00
#
_symmetry.space_group_name_H-M   'P 1'
#
loop_
_entity.id
_entity.type
_entity.pdbx_description
1 polymer ?
#
loop_
_entity_poly.entity_id
_entity_poly.type
_entity_poly.pdbx_seq_one_letter_code
_entity_poly.pdbx_strand_id
1 'polypeptide(L)'
;MLRTLWSERTAGVDQGAGLALAAVGSLGRGECGPHSDLDLVLLHRGHRAQRTRVAELAESLWYPLWDGGLRLDHSVRTLAECREVARADLSAAVGLLDLSLIAGEPDLVAEARQALAQDWRAHARSRLPQLADAVHERHRRAGDLSQSLEPDLKEAHGGLRDMAILRALTAAWLTDRPHGAVDTAYEHLLDVRDALHASTGRGRDRLTREDQRGVAALLGFETPDDCLTSVLGAGRVLRYAVDGTLRRALQSQRARVLRVGPRRPRLDRIGPGCALHDGEVVLERLERAQEPGAALQAAGAAATAGVRLAPATLTALAAGHGIRVEDPDFRRALTVLLASGPGLIEVWEGLDHAGLIEGWFPEWAAVRSRPQHNPVHRHTVDRHLLETVVEAAARTGEVARPDLLLLGALLHDIGKVAGASDHSVTGAVLADAALARWGVPASDRQVVVTLVREHLTLIELATRRDPQDPATLAAVRAAVGGDRDVLQLLVVLTEADARAAGGPAWSPWRAQMLGRLMAAVTAVDAEESSGMGQSG
;
A
#
# COMPACT_ATOMS: atom_id res chain seq x y z
N MET A 1 -37.46 -6.49 -4.67
CA MET A 1 -37.42 -6.86 -6.10
C MET A 1 -37.21 -8.36 -6.31
N LEU A 2 -36.01 -8.93 -6.13
CA LEU A 2 -35.73 -10.34 -6.48
C LEU A 2 -36.66 -11.35 -5.77
N ARG A 3 -36.93 -11.16 -4.48
CA ARG A 3 -37.90 -12.00 -3.73
C ARG A 3 -39.32 -11.92 -4.29
N THR A 4 -39.73 -10.73 -4.73
CA THR A 4 -41.03 -10.48 -5.35
C THR A 4 -41.12 -11.19 -6.69
N LEU A 5 -40.12 -10.99 -7.56
CA LEU A 5 -40.02 -11.67 -8.86
C LEU A 5 -40.04 -13.19 -8.71
N TRP A 6 -39.28 -13.73 -7.75
CA TRP A 6 -39.33 -15.15 -7.42
C TRP A 6 -40.75 -15.61 -7.08
N SER A 7 -41.43 -14.91 -6.17
CA SER A 7 -42.79 -15.26 -5.75
C SER A 7 -43.79 -15.23 -6.89
N GLU A 8 -43.68 -14.26 -7.81
CA GLU A 8 -44.55 -14.15 -8.98
C GLU A 8 -44.32 -15.28 -9.98
N ARG A 9 -43.06 -15.63 -10.26
CA ARG A 9 -42.71 -16.70 -11.21
C ARG A 9 -42.89 -18.10 -10.66
N THR A 10 -42.93 -18.24 -9.34
CA THR A 10 -43.18 -19.52 -8.66
C THR A 10 -44.61 -19.65 -8.13
N ALA A 11 -45.50 -18.72 -8.44
CA ALA A 11 -46.91 -18.81 -8.09
C ALA A 11 -47.54 -20.07 -8.69
N GLY A 12 -48.02 -21.00 -7.84
CA GLY A 12 -48.55 -22.31 -8.27
C GLY A 12 -47.50 -23.40 -8.46
N VAL A 13 -46.22 -23.11 -8.18
CA VAL A 13 -45.15 -24.10 -8.04
C VAL A 13 -45.02 -24.45 -6.55
N ASP A 14 -44.93 -25.74 -6.22
CA ASP A 14 -44.65 -26.16 -4.85
C ASP A 14 -43.29 -25.59 -4.40
N GLN A 15 -43.28 -24.75 -3.37
CA GLN A 15 -42.06 -24.10 -2.88
C GLN A 15 -41.06 -25.11 -2.27
N GLY A 16 -41.50 -26.35 -2.01
CA GLY A 16 -40.65 -27.50 -1.64
C GLY A 16 -40.13 -28.32 -2.83
N ALA A 17 -40.24 -27.82 -4.07
CA ALA A 17 -39.87 -28.58 -5.27
C ALA A 17 -38.36 -28.82 -5.47
N GLY A 18 -37.49 -28.52 -4.49
CA GLY A 18 -36.05 -28.70 -4.65
C GLY A 18 -35.40 -27.57 -5.44
N LEU A 19 -35.87 -26.32 -5.28
CA LEU A 19 -35.40 -25.13 -6.00
C LEU A 19 -35.12 -23.97 -5.04
N ALA A 20 -34.02 -23.25 -5.28
CA ALA A 20 -33.69 -22.04 -4.55
C ALA A 20 -32.96 -21.02 -5.43
N LEU A 21 -33.32 -19.75 -5.29
CA LEU A 21 -32.56 -18.63 -5.82
C LEU A 21 -31.59 -18.13 -4.75
N ALA A 22 -30.31 -18.14 -5.09
CA ALA A 22 -29.23 -17.64 -4.26
C ALA A 22 -28.45 -16.53 -4.99
N ALA A 23 -27.70 -15.76 -4.21
CA ALA A 23 -26.75 -14.78 -4.71
C ALA A 23 -25.34 -15.14 -4.24
N VAL A 24 -24.34 -14.72 -5.02
CA VAL A 24 -22.92 -14.76 -4.66
C VAL A 24 -22.33 -13.36 -4.81
N GLY A 25 -21.03 -13.20 -4.60
CA GLY A 25 -20.37 -11.92 -4.84
C GLY A 25 -20.85 -10.81 -3.91
N SER A 26 -20.87 -9.56 -4.40
CA SER A 26 -21.27 -8.39 -3.60
C SER A 26 -22.70 -8.49 -3.09
N LEU A 27 -23.63 -9.00 -3.91
CA LEU A 27 -25.02 -9.21 -3.49
C LEU A 27 -25.13 -10.27 -2.39
N GLY A 28 -24.41 -11.39 -2.53
CA GLY A 28 -24.37 -12.44 -1.52
C GLY A 28 -23.85 -11.96 -0.16
N ARG A 29 -22.90 -11.01 -0.18
CA ARG A 29 -22.32 -10.38 1.02
C ARG A 29 -23.14 -9.19 1.56
N GLY A 30 -24.16 -8.72 0.84
CA GLY A 30 -24.93 -7.53 1.21
C GLY A 30 -24.19 -6.21 0.96
N GLU A 31 -23.21 -6.21 0.06
CA GLU A 31 -22.30 -5.09 -0.26
C GLU A 31 -22.54 -4.56 -1.68
N CYS A 32 -23.74 -4.76 -2.23
CA CYS A 32 -24.10 -4.38 -3.59
C CYS A 32 -24.25 -2.85 -3.70
N GLY A 33 -23.47 -2.22 -4.56
CA GLY A 33 -23.56 -0.78 -4.86
C GLY A 33 -24.58 -0.44 -5.95
N PRO A 34 -24.80 0.85 -6.25
CA PRO A 34 -25.82 1.32 -7.20
C PRO A 34 -25.73 0.71 -8.61
N HIS A 35 -24.51 0.43 -9.07
CA HIS A 35 -24.23 -0.14 -10.39
C HIS A 35 -23.44 -1.45 -10.33
N SER A 36 -23.53 -2.17 -9.20
CA SER A 36 -22.94 -3.50 -9.06
C SER A 36 -23.69 -4.54 -9.92
N ASP A 37 -22.94 -5.50 -10.42
CA ASP A 37 -23.51 -6.65 -11.14
C ASP A 37 -24.28 -7.56 -10.15
N LEU A 38 -25.36 -8.18 -10.64
CA LEU A 38 -26.11 -9.18 -9.91
C LEU A 38 -25.54 -10.56 -10.25
N ASP A 39 -24.86 -11.19 -9.30
CA ASP A 39 -24.35 -12.56 -9.46
C ASP A 39 -25.34 -13.56 -8.84
N LEU A 40 -26.17 -14.20 -9.67
CA LEU A 40 -27.26 -15.07 -9.23
C LEU A 40 -27.01 -16.55 -9.52
N VAL A 41 -27.43 -17.41 -8.60
CA VAL A 41 -27.35 -18.87 -8.76
C VAL A 41 -28.74 -19.46 -8.51
N LEU A 42 -29.32 -20.07 -9.55
CA LEU A 42 -30.50 -20.90 -9.41
C LEU A 42 -30.08 -22.34 -9.08
N LEU A 43 -30.29 -22.72 -7.83
CA LEU A 43 -29.99 -24.06 -7.31
C LEU A 43 -31.15 -25.01 -7.49
N HIS A 44 -30.85 -26.26 -7.86
CA HIS A 44 -31.85 -27.32 -7.95
C HIS A 44 -31.33 -28.70 -7.52
N ARG A 45 -32.22 -29.60 -7.08
CA ARG A 45 -31.86 -30.98 -6.66
C ARG A 45 -31.55 -31.96 -7.79
N GLY A 46 -31.63 -31.53 -9.06
CA GLY A 46 -31.26 -32.36 -10.21
C GLY A 46 -32.26 -33.45 -10.59
N HIS A 47 -33.51 -33.39 -10.13
CA HIS A 47 -34.55 -34.35 -10.55
C HIS A 47 -34.81 -34.26 -12.05
N ARG A 48 -34.62 -35.37 -12.80
CA ARG A 48 -34.77 -35.41 -14.26
C ARG A 48 -36.14 -34.88 -14.75
N ALA A 49 -37.20 -35.18 -14.01
CA ALA A 49 -38.56 -34.74 -14.32
C ALA A 49 -38.76 -33.22 -14.23
N GLN A 50 -37.84 -32.49 -13.57
CA GLN A 50 -37.93 -31.04 -13.38
C GLN A 50 -37.00 -30.25 -14.32
N ARG A 51 -36.22 -30.90 -15.19
CA ARG A 51 -35.22 -30.20 -16.04
C ARG A 51 -35.84 -29.10 -16.91
N THR A 52 -36.93 -29.41 -17.62
CA THR A 52 -37.64 -28.43 -18.45
C THR A 52 -38.18 -27.29 -17.60
N ARG A 53 -38.78 -27.61 -16.45
CA ARG A 53 -39.34 -26.63 -15.51
C ARG A 53 -38.27 -25.70 -14.91
N VAL A 54 -37.07 -26.23 -14.62
CA VAL A 54 -35.94 -25.43 -14.12
C VAL A 54 -35.48 -24.45 -15.19
N ALA A 55 -35.38 -24.89 -16.46
CA ALA A 55 -34.99 -24.02 -17.57
C ALA A 55 -36.04 -22.92 -17.82
N GLU A 56 -37.32 -23.27 -17.84
CA GLU A 56 -38.43 -22.30 -17.98
C GLU A 56 -38.45 -21.28 -16.83
N LEU A 57 -38.26 -21.75 -15.59
CA LEU A 57 -38.17 -20.87 -14.43
C LEU A 57 -36.95 -19.94 -14.55
N ALA A 58 -35.79 -20.47 -14.89
CA ALA A 58 -34.57 -19.70 -15.09
C ALA A 58 -34.79 -18.56 -16.09
N GLU A 59 -35.28 -18.88 -17.29
CA GLU A 59 -35.61 -17.89 -18.32
C GLU A 59 -36.61 -16.83 -17.81
N SER A 60 -37.67 -17.26 -17.11
CA SER A 60 -38.68 -16.34 -16.56
C SER A 60 -38.14 -15.39 -15.47
N LEU A 61 -37.02 -15.75 -14.84
CA LEU A 61 -36.32 -14.93 -13.85
C LEU A 61 -35.30 -14.00 -14.53
N TRP A 62 -34.56 -14.47 -15.53
CA TRP A 62 -33.46 -13.72 -16.14
C TRP A 62 -33.94 -12.66 -17.14
N TYR A 63 -34.90 -12.97 -18.01
CA TYR A 63 -35.36 -12.00 -19.03
C TYR A 63 -35.85 -10.67 -18.44
N PRO A 64 -36.69 -10.65 -17.39
CA PRO A 64 -37.11 -9.38 -16.79
C PRO A 64 -35.96 -8.56 -16.19
N LEU A 65 -34.89 -9.21 -15.73
CA LEU A 65 -33.72 -8.52 -15.17
C LEU A 65 -32.86 -7.91 -16.30
N TRP A 66 -32.67 -8.64 -17.39
CA TRP A 66 -32.00 -8.11 -18.59
C TRP A 66 -32.77 -6.97 -19.24
N ASP A 67 -34.08 -7.11 -19.42
CA ASP A 67 -34.96 -6.09 -19.99
C ASP A 67 -35.01 -4.83 -19.10
N GLY A 68 -34.82 -5.01 -17.79
CA GLY A 68 -34.68 -3.93 -16.82
C GLY A 68 -33.34 -3.18 -16.87
N GLY A 69 -32.42 -3.57 -17.78
CA GLY A 69 -31.10 -2.96 -17.92
C GLY A 69 -30.11 -3.30 -16.80
N LEU A 70 -30.42 -4.30 -15.97
CA LEU A 70 -29.55 -4.74 -14.89
C LEU A 70 -28.43 -5.63 -15.45
N ARG A 71 -27.20 -5.41 -14.97
CA ARG A 71 -26.08 -6.29 -15.27
C ARG A 71 -26.25 -7.57 -14.45
N LEU A 72 -26.38 -8.70 -15.14
CA LEU A 72 -26.66 -10.00 -14.54
C LEU A 72 -25.62 -11.02 -15.01
N ASP A 73 -24.85 -11.55 -14.07
CA ASP A 73 -24.16 -12.83 -14.23
C ASP A 73 -25.00 -13.91 -13.52
N HIS A 74 -25.25 -15.03 -14.19
CA HIS A 74 -26.13 -16.04 -13.66
C HIS A 74 -25.67 -17.45 -13.97
N SER A 75 -26.05 -18.39 -13.10
CA SER A 75 -25.85 -19.81 -13.34
C SER A 75 -27.03 -20.63 -12.82
N VAL A 76 -27.31 -21.73 -13.50
CA VAL A 76 -28.29 -22.74 -13.06
C VAL A 76 -27.50 -24.00 -12.75
N ARG A 77 -27.50 -24.44 -11.49
CA ARG A 77 -26.61 -25.52 -11.03
C ARG A 77 -27.25 -26.41 -9.99
N THR A 78 -26.92 -27.69 -10.07
CA THR A 78 -27.03 -28.62 -8.94
C THR A 78 -25.88 -28.42 -7.97
N LEU A 79 -26.00 -28.99 -6.77
CA LEU A 79 -24.90 -29.04 -5.82
C LEU A 79 -23.64 -29.70 -6.40
N ALA A 80 -23.80 -30.75 -7.20
CA ALA A 80 -22.67 -31.43 -7.83
C ALA A 80 -21.93 -30.50 -8.80
N GLU A 81 -22.67 -29.79 -9.66
CA GLU A 81 -22.09 -28.84 -10.63
C GLU A 81 -21.44 -27.63 -9.93
N CYS A 82 -22.01 -27.12 -8.83
CA CYS A 82 -21.36 -26.10 -7.99
C CYS A 82 -19.99 -26.56 -7.49
N ARG A 83 -19.89 -27.82 -7.02
CA ARG A 83 -18.63 -28.40 -6.54
C ARG A 83 -17.63 -28.62 -7.67
N GLU A 84 -18.08 -29.05 -8.84
CA GLU A 84 -17.22 -29.23 -10.02
C GLU A 84 -16.60 -27.91 -10.47
N VAL A 85 -17.40 -26.85 -10.59
CA VAL A 85 -16.93 -25.51 -10.95
C VAL A 85 -15.95 -24.98 -9.92
N ALA A 86 -16.25 -25.11 -8.62
CA ALA A 86 -15.35 -24.70 -7.54
C ALA A 86 -14.02 -25.47 -7.53
N ARG A 87 -14.02 -26.75 -7.96
CA ARG A 87 -12.77 -27.53 -8.08
C ARG A 87 -11.93 -27.08 -9.27
N ALA A 88 -12.57 -26.79 -10.40
CA ALA A 88 -11.89 -26.41 -11.63
C ALA A 88 -11.34 -24.97 -11.60
N ASP A 89 -12.09 -24.03 -11.04
CA ASP A 89 -11.76 -22.60 -11.07
C ASP A 89 -11.63 -22.01 -9.66
N LEU A 90 -10.53 -21.30 -9.41
CA LEU A 90 -10.24 -20.72 -8.09
C LEU A 90 -11.08 -19.49 -7.77
N SER A 91 -11.33 -18.65 -8.78
CA SER A 91 -12.14 -17.43 -8.63
C SER A 91 -13.60 -17.81 -8.31
N ALA A 92 -14.13 -18.82 -9.00
CA ALA A 92 -15.45 -19.38 -8.74
C ALA A 92 -15.51 -20.02 -7.35
N ALA A 93 -14.47 -20.76 -6.93
CA ALA A 93 -14.41 -21.33 -5.59
C ALA A 93 -14.53 -20.25 -4.51
N VAL A 94 -13.77 -19.15 -4.64
CA VAL A 94 -13.80 -18.02 -3.72
C VAL A 94 -15.16 -17.32 -3.74
N GLY A 95 -15.72 -17.04 -4.93
CA GLY A 95 -17.03 -16.38 -5.06
C GLY A 95 -18.19 -17.21 -4.50
N LEU A 96 -18.16 -18.53 -4.66
CA LEU A 96 -19.17 -19.45 -4.12
C LEU A 96 -19.16 -19.57 -2.59
N LEU A 97 -18.11 -19.08 -1.91
CA LEU A 97 -18.12 -18.99 -0.43
C LEU A 97 -19.12 -17.96 0.08
N ASP A 98 -19.49 -16.97 -0.75
CA ASP A 98 -20.43 -15.90 -0.43
C ASP A 98 -21.89 -16.29 -0.71
N LEU A 99 -22.17 -17.57 -0.96
CA LEU A 99 -23.50 -18.06 -1.31
C LEU A 99 -24.53 -17.73 -0.22
N SER A 100 -25.54 -16.94 -0.59
CA SER A 100 -26.59 -16.44 0.29
C SER A 100 -27.99 -16.65 -0.31
N LEU A 101 -28.95 -17.02 0.53
CA LEU A 101 -30.33 -17.30 0.10
C LEU A 101 -31.06 -16.00 -0.24
N ILE A 102 -31.63 -15.94 -1.45
CA ILE A 102 -32.59 -14.91 -1.84
C ILE A 102 -34.02 -15.43 -1.64
N ALA A 103 -34.37 -16.58 -2.19
CA ALA A 103 -35.71 -17.16 -2.09
C ALA A 103 -35.73 -18.66 -2.42
N GLY A 104 -36.84 -19.35 -2.11
CA GLY A 104 -36.98 -20.80 -2.31
C GLY A 104 -36.55 -21.62 -1.09
N GLU A 105 -36.11 -22.86 -1.31
CA GLU A 105 -35.81 -23.83 -0.24
C GLU A 105 -34.52 -23.47 0.53
N PRO A 106 -34.61 -23.09 1.82
CA PRO A 106 -33.43 -22.67 2.60
C PRO A 106 -32.42 -23.80 2.80
N ASP A 107 -32.91 -25.02 3.00
CA ASP A 107 -32.08 -26.20 3.26
C ASP A 107 -31.14 -26.51 2.09
N LEU A 108 -31.62 -26.35 0.85
CA LEU A 108 -30.80 -26.54 -0.35
C LEU A 108 -29.60 -25.59 -0.40
N VAL A 109 -29.80 -24.32 -0.04
CA VAL A 109 -28.72 -23.32 -0.02
C VAL A 109 -27.77 -23.58 1.16
N ALA A 110 -28.31 -23.97 2.32
CA ALA A 110 -27.52 -24.30 3.49
C ALA A 110 -26.62 -25.53 3.25
N GLU A 111 -27.16 -26.59 2.64
CA GLU A 111 -26.42 -27.78 2.20
C GLU A 111 -25.30 -27.42 1.23
N ALA A 112 -25.61 -26.59 0.22
CA ALA A 112 -24.63 -26.15 -0.76
C ALA A 112 -23.48 -25.35 -0.13
N ARG A 113 -23.82 -24.36 0.70
CA ARG A 113 -22.84 -23.53 1.42
C ARG A 113 -21.94 -24.39 2.33
N GLN A 114 -22.52 -25.35 3.04
CA GLN A 114 -21.76 -26.26 3.89
C GLN A 114 -20.80 -27.14 3.08
N ALA A 115 -21.27 -27.76 2.00
CA ALA A 115 -20.44 -28.63 1.16
C ALA A 115 -19.30 -27.85 0.49
N LEU A 116 -19.57 -26.64 -0.03
CA LEU A 116 -18.58 -25.77 -0.64
C LEU A 116 -17.52 -25.30 0.37
N ALA A 117 -17.94 -24.91 1.58
CA ALA A 117 -17.01 -24.53 2.64
C ALA A 117 -16.13 -25.71 3.10
N GLN A 118 -16.70 -26.92 3.19
CA GLN A 118 -15.94 -28.14 3.51
C GLN A 118 -14.93 -28.48 2.41
N ASP A 119 -15.35 -28.45 1.15
CA ASP A 119 -14.46 -28.70 -0.01
C ASP A 119 -13.34 -27.65 -0.05
N TRP A 120 -13.65 -26.38 0.16
CA TRP A 120 -12.65 -25.32 0.25
C TRP A 120 -11.64 -25.58 1.37
N ARG A 121 -12.09 -25.85 2.61
CA ARG A 121 -11.20 -26.17 3.73
C ARG A 121 -10.29 -27.36 3.45
N ALA A 122 -10.81 -28.40 2.80
CA ALA A 122 -10.06 -29.61 2.49
C ALA A 122 -8.94 -29.35 1.47
N HIS A 123 -9.14 -28.44 0.51
CA HIS A 123 -8.22 -28.22 -0.61
C HIS A 123 -7.49 -26.87 -0.59
N ALA A 124 -7.85 -25.93 0.29
CA ALA A 124 -7.29 -24.58 0.31
C ALA A 124 -5.76 -24.59 0.49
N ARG A 125 -5.21 -25.52 1.29
CA ARG A 125 -3.76 -25.63 1.50
C ARG A 125 -3.00 -26.07 0.25
N SER A 126 -3.52 -27.01 -0.53
CA SER A 126 -2.87 -27.44 -1.77
C SER A 126 -3.03 -26.41 -2.88
N ARG A 127 -4.12 -25.63 -2.86
CA ARG A 127 -4.38 -24.55 -3.81
C ARG A 127 -3.78 -23.20 -3.40
N LEU A 128 -3.21 -23.08 -2.20
CA LEU A 128 -2.70 -21.81 -1.69
C LEU A 128 -1.60 -21.18 -2.56
N PRO A 129 -0.64 -21.93 -3.15
CA PRO A 129 0.31 -21.35 -4.09
C PRO A 129 -0.37 -20.75 -5.32
N GLN A 130 -1.35 -21.45 -5.90
CA GLN A 130 -2.13 -20.95 -7.04
C GLN A 130 -2.93 -19.69 -6.68
N LEU A 131 -3.46 -19.62 -5.44
CA LEU A 131 -4.14 -18.43 -4.93
C LEU A 131 -3.18 -17.26 -4.79
N ALA A 132 -1.99 -17.48 -4.24
CA ALA A 132 -0.97 -16.45 -4.10
C ALA A 132 -0.55 -15.90 -5.47
N ASP A 133 -0.31 -16.78 -6.45
CA ASP A 133 0.07 -16.38 -7.81
C ASP A 133 -1.05 -15.58 -8.49
N ALA A 134 -2.31 -16.00 -8.35
CA ALA A 134 -3.47 -15.28 -8.89
C ALA A 134 -3.65 -13.89 -8.26
N VAL A 135 -3.39 -13.77 -6.95
CA VAL A 135 -3.44 -12.49 -6.23
C VAL A 135 -2.33 -11.56 -6.70
N HIS A 136 -1.08 -12.03 -6.75
CA HIS A 136 0.05 -11.23 -7.25
C HIS A 136 -0.15 -10.81 -8.70
N GLU A 137 -0.70 -11.67 -9.55
CA GLU A 137 -0.98 -11.33 -10.94
C GLU A 137 -2.03 -10.24 -11.08
N ARG A 138 -3.09 -10.30 -10.26
CA ARG A 138 -4.09 -9.23 -10.21
C ARG A 138 -3.46 -7.92 -9.78
N HIS A 139 -2.67 -7.92 -8.71
CA HIS A 139 -1.97 -6.73 -8.21
C HIS A 139 -1.03 -6.13 -9.27
N ARG A 140 -0.28 -6.97 -9.99
CA ARG A 140 0.63 -6.51 -11.06
C ARG A 140 -0.10 -5.83 -12.21
N ARG A 141 -1.30 -6.29 -12.56
CA ARG A 141 -2.11 -5.70 -13.65
C ARG A 141 -2.85 -4.43 -13.22
N ALA A 142 -3.41 -4.43 -12.01
CA ALA A 142 -4.26 -3.34 -11.51
C ALA A 142 -3.47 -2.23 -10.78
N GLY A 143 -2.24 -2.53 -10.34
CA GLY A 143 -1.40 -1.62 -9.55
C GLY A 143 -1.68 -1.68 -8.05
N ASP A 144 -1.10 -0.73 -7.32
CA ASP A 144 -1.27 -0.56 -5.88
C ASP A 144 -2.25 0.59 -5.61
N LEU A 145 -3.32 0.29 -4.87
CA LEU A 145 -4.32 1.29 -4.52
C LEU A 145 -3.70 2.42 -3.71
N SER A 146 -2.84 2.09 -2.74
CA SER A 146 -2.27 3.05 -1.77
C SER A 146 -1.24 4.02 -2.35
N GLN A 147 -0.80 3.78 -3.60
CA GLN A 147 0.24 4.57 -4.26
C GLN A 147 -0.23 5.22 -5.58
N SER A 148 -1.49 5.02 -5.97
CA SER A 148 -2.01 5.51 -7.26
C SER A 148 -2.84 6.78 -7.10
N LEU A 149 -2.59 7.80 -7.93
CA LEU A 149 -3.41 9.01 -7.97
C LEU A 149 -4.78 8.79 -8.64
N GLU A 150 -4.92 7.71 -9.40
CA GLU A 150 -6.19 7.30 -10.03
C GLU A 150 -6.43 5.81 -9.77
N PRO A 151 -6.69 5.44 -8.50
CA PRO A 151 -6.69 4.06 -8.06
C PRO A 151 -7.87 3.26 -8.63
N ASP A 152 -7.64 1.96 -8.87
CA ASP A 152 -8.72 0.98 -9.05
C ASP A 152 -9.17 0.50 -7.67
N LEU A 153 -10.39 0.84 -7.28
CA LEU A 153 -10.93 0.55 -5.95
C LEU A 153 -11.20 -0.96 -5.75
N LYS A 154 -11.35 -1.73 -6.83
CA LYS A 154 -11.79 -3.12 -6.78
C LYS A 154 -10.62 -4.09 -6.92
N GLU A 155 -9.86 -3.98 -7.99
CA GLU A 155 -8.88 -4.99 -8.39
C GLU A 155 -7.46 -4.70 -7.89
N ALA A 156 -7.11 -3.45 -7.59
CA ALA A 156 -5.76 -3.09 -7.13
C ALA A 156 -5.36 -3.77 -5.81
N HIS A 157 -4.06 -3.76 -5.51
CA HIS A 157 -3.53 -4.18 -4.21
C HIS A 157 -4.04 -3.25 -3.10
N GLY A 158 -4.70 -3.83 -2.10
CA GLY A 158 -5.44 -3.09 -1.09
C GLY A 158 -6.88 -2.75 -1.48
N GLY A 159 -7.37 -3.22 -2.64
CA GLY A 159 -8.72 -2.96 -3.13
C GLY A 159 -9.78 -3.92 -2.55
N LEU A 160 -11.04 -3.69 -2.93
CA LEU A 160 -12.20 -4.45 -2.43
C LEU A 160 -12.09 -5.95 -2.67
N ARG A 161 -11.43 -6.41 -3.74
CA ARG A 161 -11.25 -7.83 -4.02
C ARG A 161 -10.28 -8.52 -3.04
N ASP A 162 -9.36 -7.78 -2.41
CA ASP A 162 -8.48 -8.33 -1.36
C ASP A 162 -9.25 -8.74 -0.10
N MET A 163 -10.37 -8.08 0.19
CA MET A 163 -11.28 -8.50 1.26
C MET A 163 -11.86 -9.90 1.02
N ALA A 164 -12.22 -10.22 -0.22
CA ALA A 164 -12.73 -11.54 -0.57
C ALA A 164 -11.65 -12.62 -0.36
N ILE A 165 -10.39 -12.29 -0.67
CA ILE A 165 -9.24 -13.17 -0.39
C ILE A 165 -9.05 -13.37 1.11
N LEU A 166 -9.10 -12.31 1.92
CA LEU A 166 -9.03 -12.40 3.38
C LEU A 166 -10.14 -13.31 3.95
N ARG A 167 -11.37 -13.13 3.49
CA ARG A 167 -12.52 -13.98 3.88
C ARG A 167 -12.28 -15.43 3.48
N ALA A 168 -11.78 -15.70 2.27
CA ALA A 168 -11.49 -17.05 1.79
C ALA A 168 -10.38 -17.74 2.60
N LEU A 169 -9.28 -17.05 2.90
CA LEU A 169 -8.20 -17.58 3.74
C LEU A 169 -8.67 -17.92 5.17
N THR A 170 -9.55 -17.07 5.71
CA THR A 170 -10.17 -17.28 7.03
C THR A 170 -11.15 -18.44 7.01
N ALA A 171 -12.00 -18.55 5.98
CA ALA A 171 -12.96 -19.64 5.81
C ALA A 171 -12.27 -21.01 5.73
N ALA A 172 -11.02 -21.04 5.26
CA ALA A 172 -10.17 -22.23 5.21
C ALA A 172 -9.53 -22.63 6.57
N TRP A 173 -9.71 -21.83 7.63
CA TRP A 173 -9.03 -22.01 8.93
C TRP A 173 -7.51 -22.05 8.81
N LEU A 174 -6.95 -21.24 7.90
CA LEU A 174 -5.49 -21.11 7.75
C LEU A 174 -4.91 -20.03 8.65
N THR A 175 -5.74 -19.05 9.02
CA THR A 175 -5.37 -17.83 9.73
C THR A 175 -6.65 -17.21 10.28
N ASP A 176 -6.49 -16.41 11.31
CA ASP A 176 -7.53 -15.50 11.76
C ASP A 176 -7.63 -14.31 10.81
N ARG A 177 -8.85 -13.81 10.65
CA ARG A 177 -9.13 -12.57 9.94
C ARG A 177 -8.68 -11.39 10.81
N PRO A 178 -7.92 -10.42 10.27
CA PRO A 178 -7.76 -9.13 10.93
C PRO A 178 -9.11 -8.39 11.03
N HIS A 179 -9.40 -7.77 12.18
CA HIS A 179 -10.63 -7.02 12.43
C HIS A 179 -10.32 -5.58 12.85
N GLY A 180 -11.35 -4.73 12.92
CA GLY A 180 -11.23 -3.34 13.38
C GLY A 180 -10.82 -2.43 12.24
N ALA A 181 -9.58 -1.95 12.22
CA ALA A 181 -9.09 -1.03 11.19
C ALA A 181 -9.30 -1.54 9.75
N VAL A 182 -9.19 -2.86 9.55
CA VAL A 182 -9.43 -3.51 8.24
C VAL A 182 -10.89 -3.47 7.83
N ASP A 183 -11.82 -3.60 8.79
CA ASP A 183 -13.25 -3.53 8.53
C ASP A 183 -13.65 -2.08 8.21
N THR A 184 -13.18 -1.10 9.00
CA THR A 184 -13.40 0.33 8.73
C THR A 184 -12.83 0.76 7.39
N ALA A 185 -11.61 0.33 7.05
CA ALA A 185 -11.01 0.62 5.75
C ALA A 185 -11.82 0.01 4.60
N TYR A 186 -12.34 -1.21 4.78
CA TYR A 186 -13.16 -1.87 3.78
C TYR A 186 -14.51 -1.18 3.56
N GLU A 187 -15.20 -0.81 4.65
CA GLU A 187 -16.44 -0.04 4.62
C GLU A 187 -16.23 1.30 3.90
N HIS A 188 -15.15 2.01 4.23
CA HIS A 188 -14.81 3.26 3.56
C HIS A 188 -14.61 3.10 2.04
N LEU A 189 -13.94 2.03 1.59
CA LEU A 189 -13.80 1.77 0.15
C LEU A 189 -15.13 1.41 -0.53
N LEU A 190 -16.08 0.78 0.18
CA LEU A 190 -17.43 0.54 -0.33
C LEU A 190 -18.19 1.86 -0.49
N ASP A 191 -18.12 2.75 0.49
CA ASP A 191 -18.74 4.08 0.43
C ASP A 191 -18.18 4.90 -0.73
N VAL A 192 -16.86 4.85 -0.94
CA VAL A 192 -16.18 5.52 -2.06
C VAL A 192 -16.60 4.95 -3.41
N ARG A 193 -16.70 3.62 -3.53
CA ARG A 193 -17.22 2.97 -4.75
C ARG A 193 -18.65 3.42 -5.02
N ASP A 194 -19.51 3.46 -4.00
CA ASP A 194 -20.91 3.81 -4.17
C ASP A 194 -21.10 5.28 -4.52
N ALA A 195 -20.30 6.17 -3.92
CA ALA A 195 -20.23 7.58 -4.30
C ALA A 195 -19.71 7.76 -5.74
N LEU A 196 -18.71 6.98 -6.18
CA LEU A 196 -18.22 6.99 -7.56
C LEU A 196 -19.29 6.53 -8.56
N HIS A 197 -20.02 5.46 -8.22
CA HIS A 197 -21.10 4.94 -9.04
C HIS A 197 -22.25 5.96 -9.12
N ALA A 198 -22.62 6.57 -8.00
CA ALA A 198 -23.67 7.58 -7.93
C ALA A 198 -23.30 8.88 -8.68
N SER A 199 -22.05 9.34 -8.58
CA SER A 199 -21.60 10.56 -9.24
C SER A 199 -21.46 10.41 -10.75
N THR A 200 -21.03 9.23 -11.23
CA THR A 200 -20.80 8.98 -12.66
C THR A 200 -22.00 8.38 -13.39
N GLY A 201 -22.97 7.83 -12.65
CA GLY A 201 -24.08 7.04 -13.21
C GLY A 201 -23.61 5.76 -13.92
N ARG A 202 -22.41 5.27 -13.60
CA ARG A 202 -21.77 4.12 -14.24
C ARG A 202 -21.10 3.22 -13.21
N GLY A 203 -21.17 1.91 -13.41
CA GLY A 203 -20.40 0.92 -12.62
C GLY A 203 -18.96 0.83 -13.09
N ARG A 204 -18.17 1.89 -12.86
CA ARG A 204 -16.70 1.91 -13.04
C ARG A 204 -16.06 1.93 -11.66
N ASP A 205 -14.97 1.20 -11.50
CA ASP A 205 -14.28 1.05 -10.21
C ASP A 205 -12.96 1.84 -10.13
N ARG A 206 -12.61 2.60 -11.18
CA ARG A 206 -11.42 3.45 -11.18
C ARG A 206 -11.78 4.89 -10.84
N LEU A 207 -11.18 5.43 -9.78
CA LEU A 207 -11.38 6.79 -9.31
C LEU A 207 -10.47 7.76 -10.11
N THR A 208 -10.99 8.30 -11.22
CA THR A 208 -10.23 9.23 -12.06
C THR A 208 -10.15 10.62 -11.45
N ARG A 209 -9.20 11.45 -11.89
CA ARG A 209 -9.09 12.86 -11.42
C ARG A 209 -10.38 13.66 -11.65
N GLU A 210 -11.10 13.38 -12.73
CA GLU A 210 -12.36 14.04 -13.06
C GLU A 210 -13.46 13.70 -12.05
N ASP A 211 -13.48 12.45 -11.57
CA ASP A 211 -14.52 11.94 -10.67
C ASP A 211 -14.27 12.32 -9.20
N GLN A 212 -13.00 12.54 -8.81
CA GLN A 212 -12.59 12.78 -7.41
C GLN A 212 -13.35 13.93 -6.75
N ARG A 213 -13.62 15.02 -7.48
CA ARG A 213 -14.38 16.15 -6.93
C ARG A 213 -15.82 15.78 -6.60
N GLY A 214 -16.48 15.02 -7.46
CA GLY A 214 -17.86 14.57 -7.26
C GLY A 214 -17.96 13.58 -6.09
N VAL A 215 -17.01 12.64 -6.01
CA VAL A 215 -16.93 11.67 -4.91
C VAL A 215 -16.67 12.34 -3.58
N ALA A 216 -15.70 13.26 -3.51
CA ALA A 216 -15.38 14.00 -2.30
C ALA A 216 -16.59 14.79 -1.76
N ALA A 217 -17.33 15.45 -2.66
CA ALA A 217 -18.52 16.20 -2.29
C ALA A 217 -19.64 15.31 -1.73
N LEU A 218 -19.87 14.12 -2.31
CA LEU A 218 -20.87 13.17 -1.83
C LEU A 218 -20.53 12.59 -0.44
N LEU A 219 -19.24 12.37 -0.18
CA LEU A 219 -18.74 11.84 1.08
C LEU A 219 -18.46 12.91 2.15
N GLY A 220 -18.65 14.19 1.82
CA GLY A 220 -18.50 15.31 2.76
C GLY A 220 -17.04 15.73 3.05
N PHE A 221 -16.10 15.39 2.18
CA PHE A 221 -14.72 15.88 2.30
C PHE A 221 -14.61 17.34 1.83
N GLU A 222 -13.76 18.12 2.51
CA GLU A 222 -13.50 19.51 2.15
C GLU A 222 -12.81 19.64 0.79
N THR A 223 -11.86 18.75 0.51
CA THR A 223 -11.12 18.73 -0.76
C THR A 223 -11.07 17.33 -1.39
N PRO A 224 -10.89 17.25 -2.73
CA PRO A 224 -10.64 15.99 -3.41
C PRO A 224 -9.38 15.28 -2.92
N ASP A 225 -8.36 16.04 -2.51
CA ASP A 225 -7.10 15.50 -2.01
C ASP A 225 -7.29 14.83 -0.64
N ASP A 226 -8.09 15.41 0.26
CA ASP A 226 -8.40 14.78 1.55
C ASP A 226 -9.17 13.47 1.37
N CYS A 227 -10.14 13.47 0.43
CA CYS A 227 -10.86 12.26 0.05
C CYS A 227 -9.88 11.22 -0.51
N LEU A 228 -9.01 11.59 -1.45
CA LEU A 228 -8.04 10.66 -2.03
C LEU A 228 -7.07 10.14 -0.97
N THR A 229 -6.51 10.98 -0.09
CA THR A 229 -5.66 10.55 1.03
C THR A 229 -6.36 9.51 1.91
N SER A 230 -7.64 9.70 2.22
CA SER A 230 -8.41 8.72 3.00
C SER A 230 -8.56 7.37 2.27
N VAL A 231 -8.77 7.39 0.94
CA VAL A 231 -8.86 6.20 0.09
C VAL A 231 -7.53 5.45 0.06
N LEU A 232 -6.43 6.17 -0.18
CA LEU A 232 -5.08 5.60 -0.20
C LEU A 232 -4.71 4.99 1.16
N GLY A 233 -5.07 5.65 2.26
CA GLY A 233 -4.90 5.15 3.62
C GLY A 233 -5.69 3.87 3.89
N ALA A 234 -6.96 3.80 3.46
CA ALA A 234 -7.77 2.58 3.56
C ALA A 234 -7.16 1.41 2.76
N GLY A 235 -6.73 1.67 1.53
CA GLY A 235 -6.05 0.66 0.72
C GLY A 235 -4.75 0.17 1.35
N ARG A 236 -3.98 1.05 2.00
CA ARG A 236 -2.76 0.70 2.72
C ARG A 236 -3.01 -0.27 3.89
N VAL A 237 -4.10 -0.05 4.64
CA VAL A 237 -4.53 -0.95 5.72
C VAL A 237 -4.90 -2.32 5.17
N LEU A 238 -5.68 -2.38 4.09
CA LEU A 238 -6.08 -3.63 3.43
C LEU A 238 -4.89 -4.38 2.82
N ARG A 239 -3.97 -3.66 2.17
CA ARG A 239 -2.70 -4.17 1.64
C ARG A 239 -1.89 -4.87 2.73
N TYR A 240 -1.66 -4.20 3.85
CA TYR A 240 -0.92 -4.79 4.98
C TYR A 240 -1.61 -6.05 5.52
N ALA A 241 -2.95 -6.00 5.64
CA ALA A 241 -3.74 -7.12 6.11
C ALA A 241 -3.67 -8.34 5.19
N VAL A 242 -3.85 -8.17 3.88
CA VAL A 242 -3.83 -9.29 2.91
C VAL A 242 -2.45 -9.91 2.80
N ASP A 243 -1.38 -9.10 2.76
CA ASP A 243 0.00 -9.58 2.65
C ASP A 243 0.40 -10.39 3.89
N GLY A 244 0.10 -9.87 5.08
CA GLY A 244 0.38 -10.57 6.33
C GLY A 244 -0.40 -11.88 6.45
N THR A 245 -1.67 -11.88 6.04
CA THR A 245 -2.57 -13.03 6.12
C THR A 245 -2.17 -14.14 5.14
N LEU A 246 -1.87 -13.77 3.88
CA LEU A 246 -1.42 -14.70 2.86
C LEU A 246 -0.07 -15.34 3.24
N ARG A 247 0.86 -14.53 3.77
CA ARG A 247 2.18 -15.02 4.21
C ARG A 247 2.07 -16.03 5.36
N ARG A 248 1.27 -15.73 6.39
CA ARG A 248 1.01 -16.67 7.49
C ARG A 248 0.39 -17.97 7.01
N ALA A 249 -0.57 -17.88 6.07
CA ALA A 249 -1.16 -19.07 5.46
C ALA A 249 -0.10 -19.92 4.73
N LEU A 250 0.80 -19.29 3.96
CA LEU A 250 1.88 -19.97 3.24
C LEU A 250 2.92 -20.58 4.18
N GLN A 251 3.28 -19.89 5.26
CA GLN A 251 4.16 -20.41 6.31
C GLN A 251 3.56 -21.64 6.99
N SER A 252 2.27 -21.58 7.37
CA SER A 252 1.55 -22.73 7.95
C SER A 252 1.53 -23.95 7.02
N GLN A 253 1.36 -23.70 5.71
CA GLN A 253 1.38 -24.75 4.69
C GLN A 253 2.76 -25.42 4.58
N ARG A 254 3.84 -24.64 4.49
CA ARG A 254 5.22 -25.14 4.47
C ARG A 254 5.59 -25.93 5.73
N ALA A 255 5.20 -25.42 6.90
CA ALA A 255 5.47 -26.06 8.17
C ALA A 255 4.87 -27.47 8.25
N ARG A 256 3.72 -27.75 7.63
CA ARG A 256 3.12 -29.10 7.64
C ARG A 256 3.71 -30.05 6.59
N VAL A 257 4.06 -29.54 5.41
CA VAL A 257 4.63 -30.37 4.33
C VAL A 257 6.05 -30.82 4.68
N LEU A 258 6.82 -29.99 5.40
CA LEU A 258 8.23 -30.24 5.70
C LEU A 258 8.49 -30.79 7.12
N ARG A 259 7.49 -30.86 8.03
CA ARG A 259 7.72 -31.32 9.42
C ARG A 259 7.41 -32.80 9.61
N VAL A 260 8.47 -33.59 9.82
CA VAL A 260 8.43 -34.88 10.53
C VAL A 260 9.16 -34.69 11.87
N GLY A 261 8.44 -34.85 12.99
CA GLY A 261 8.98 -34.87 14.37
C GLY A 261 8.84 -33.58 15.20
N PRO A 262 8.98 -33.67 16.54
CA PRO A 262 8.93 -32.51 17.43
C PRO A 262 10.24 -31.73 17.30
N ARG A 263 10.18 -30.45 16.90
CA ARG A 263 11.35 -29.58 16.96
C ARG A 263 11.03 -28.18 17.46
N ARG A 264 11.94 -27.72 18.31
CA ARG A 264 12.04 -26.34 18.79
C ARG A 264 12.12 -25.38 17.59
N PRO A 265 11.52 -24.19 17.67
CA PRO A 265 11.68 -23.17 16.64
C PRO A 265 13.17 -22.91 16.38
N ARG A 266 13.56 -22.86 15.10
CA ARG A 266 14.88 -22.35 14.71
C ARG A 266 14.81 -20.83 14.74
N LEU A 267 15.73 -20.24 15.49
CA LEU A 267 15.92 -18.81 15.60
C LEU A 267 17.35 -18.53 15.13
N ASP A 268 17.49 -18.04 13.91
CA ASP A 268 18.79 -17.69 13.36
C ASP A 268 19.09 -16.24 13.75
N ARG A 269 20.09 -16.01 14.61
CA ARG A 269 20.40 -14.65 15.09
C ARG A 269 20.85 -13.76 13.94
N ILE A 270 20.21 -12.62 13.78
CA ILE A 270 20.51 -11.64 12.72
C ILE A 270 21.00 -10.30 13.28
N GLY A 271 20.91 -10.09 14.58
CA GLY A 271 21.38 -8.87 15.24
C GLY A 271 21.18 -8.93 16.75
N PRO A 272 21.59 -7.88 17.48
CA PRO A 272 21.39 -7.81 18.92
C PRO A 272 19.91 -7.97 19.29
N GLY A 273 19.56 -9.10 19.91
CA GLY A 273 18.18 -9.36 20.36
C GLY A 273 17.16 -9.68 19.29
N CYS A 274 17.61 -9.85 18.04
CA CYS A 274 16.77 -10.15 16.91
C CYS A 274 17.18 -11.47 16.28
N ALA A 275 16.18 -12.28 15.92
CA ALA A 275 16.36 -13.53 15.21
C ALA A 275 15.41 -13.60 14.02
N LEU A 276 15.80 -14.38 13.01
CA LEU A 276 14.94 -14.76 11.91
C LEU A 276 14.13 -15.99 12.31
N HIS A 277 12.82 -15.92 12.13
CA HIS A 277 11.89 -17.02 12.33
C HIS A 277 10.86 -17.07 11.20
N ASP A 278 10.79 -18.19 10.49
CA ASP A 278 9.85 -18.42 9.38
C ASP A 278 9.83 -17.30 8.31
N GLY A 279 10.96 -16.63 8.09
CA GLY A 279 11.10 -15.55 7.12
C GLY A 279 10.63 -14.19 7.63
N GLU A 280 10.53 -13.99 8.94
CA GLU A 280 10.26 -12.71 9.59
C GLU A 280 11.23 -12.46 10.73
N VAL A 281 11.48 -11.18 11.05
CA VAL A 281 12.30 -10.78 12.18
C VAL A 281 11.48 -10.79 13.46
N VAL A 282 11.95 -11.55 14.44
CA VAL A 282 11.40 -11.64 15.79
C VAL A 282 12.37 -11.14 16.83
N LEU A 283 11.84 -10.60 17.94
CA LEU A 283 12.65 -10.40 19.13
C LEU A 283 12.94 -11.75 19.79
N GLU A 284 14.17 -11.96 20.24
CA GLU A 284 14.54 -13.18 20.98
C GLU A 284 13.76 -13.32 22.30
N ARG A 285 13.38 -12.18 22.89
CA ARG A 285 12.61 -12.03 24.12
C ARG A 285 11.72 -10.80 23.97
N LEU A 286 10.40 -10.95 24.16
CA LEU A 286 9.45 -9.85 23.94
C LEU A 286 9.65 -8.68 24.91
N GLU A 287 10.20 -8.93 26.11
CA GLU A 287 10.49 -7.89 27.10
C GLU A 287 11.53 -6.89 26.60
N ARG A 288 12.36 -7.28 25.60
CA ARG A 288 13.32 -6.37 24.96
C ARG A 288 12.65 -5.23 24.22
N ALA A 289 11.36 -5.36 23.88
CA ALA A 289 10.64 -4.27 23.25
C ALA A 289 10.59 -3.00 24.14
N GLN A 290 10.83 -3.14 25.45
CA GLN A 290 10.91 -2.04 26.40
C GLN A 290 12.32 -1.42 26.48
N GLU A 291 13.33 -2.02 25.83
CA GLU A 291 14.69 -1.48 25.82
C GLU A 291 14.76 -0.22 24.93
N PRO A 292 15.48 0.85 25.35
CA PRO A 292 15.69 2.02 24.52
C PRO A 292 16.27 1.66 23.15
N GLY A 293 15.66 2.17 22.08
CA GLY A 293 16.12 1.96 20.71
C GLY A 293 15.83 0.57 20.13
N ALA A 294 15.17 -0.35 20.86
CA ALA A 294 14.87 -1.70 20.39
C ALA A 294 14.14 -1.72 19.05
N ALA A 295 13.20 -0.79 18.83
CA ALA A 295 12.44 -0.72 17.59
C ALA A 295 13.32 -0.35 16.39
N LEU A 296 14.21 0.64 16.50
CA LEU A 296 15.14 0.99 15.42
C LEU A 296 16.21 -0.08 15.21
N GLN A 297 16.67 -0.75 16.26
CA GLN A 297 17.62 -1.87 16.13
C GLN A 297 16.98 -3.05 15.38
N ALA A 298 15.77 -3.44 15.76
CA ALA A 298 15.02 -4.48 15.07
C ALA A 298 14.70 -4.08 13.62
N ALA A 299 14.32 -2.81 13.40
CA ALA A 299 14.07 -2.27 12.07
C ALA A 299 15.32 -2.30 11.19
N GLY A 300 16.47 -1.82 11.69
CA GLY A 300 17.74 -1.84 10.94
C GLY A 300 18.17 -3.26 10.58
N ALA A 301 18.05 -4.22 11.51
CA ALA A 301 18.35 -5.63 11.25
C ALA A 301 17.40 -6.22 10.19
N ALA A 302 16.10 -5.92 10.29
CA ALA A 302 15.09 -6.36 9.33
C ALA A 302 15.33 -5.77 7.93
N ALA A 303 15.57 -4.46 7.85
CA ALA A 303 15.76 -3.75 6.59
C ALA A 303 17.04 -4.19 5.89
N THR A 304 18.14 -4.33 6.64
CA THR A 304 19.41 -4.85 6.09
C THR A 304 19.27 -6.29 5.57
N ALA A 305 18.48 -7.13 6.25
CA ALA A 305 18.20 -8.49 5.79
C ALA A 305 17.22 -8.56 4.62
N GLY A 306 16.55 -7.45 4.26
CA GLY A 306 15.45 -7.47 3.28
C GLY A 306 14.23 -8.25 3.76
N VAL A 307 14.02 -8.31 5.08
CA VAL A 307 12.98 -9.10 5.73
C VAL A 307 12.09 -8.19 6.58
N ARG A 308 10.81 -8.53 6.73
CA ARG A 308 9.86 -7.75 7.53
C ARG A 308 9.91 -8.13 9.00
N LEU A 309 9.51 -7.21 9.87
CA LEU A 309 9.23 -7.51 11.27
C LEU A 309 7.94 -8.33 11.39
N ALA A 310 7.96 -9.36 12.25
CA ALA A 310 6.77 -10.14 12.55
C ALA A 310 5.69 -9.27 13.23
N PRO A 311 4.39 -9.52 13.01
CA PRO A 311 3.32 -8.72 13.62
C PRO A 311 3.37 -8.68 15.16
N ALA A 312 3.72 -9.80 15.80
CA ALA A 312 3.89 -9.86 17.25
C ALA A 312 5.05 -8.98 17.74
N THR A 313 6.13 -8.91 16.97
CA THR A 313 7.26 -8.01 17.22
C THR A 313 6.83 -6.56 17.11
N LEU A 314 6.14 -6.18 16.05
CA LEU A 314 5.63 -4.81 15.85
C LEU A 314 4.69 -4.40 16.98
N THR A 315 3.77 -5.28 17.37
CA THR A 315 2.84 -5.04 18.49
C THR A 315 3.60 -4.84 19.80
N ALA A 316 4.58 -5.69 20.09
CA ALA A 316 5.39 -5.57 21.30
C ALA A 316 6.21 -4.28 21.30
N LEU A 317 6.82 -3.91 20.17
CA LEU A 317 7.60 -2.68 20.01
C LEU A 317 6.72 -1.43 20.16
N ALA A 318 5.50 -1.43 19.61
CA ALA A 318 4.54 -0.33 19.75
C ALA A 318 4.00 -0.20 21.18
N ALA A 319 3.83 -1.31 21.91
CA ALA A 319 3.51 -1.32 23.33
C ALA A 319 4.72 -1.06 24.24
N GLY A 320 5.93 -1.11 23.68
CA GLY A 320 7.16 -0.63 24.30
C GLY A 320 7.00 0.83 24.70
N HIS A 321 7.54 1.24 25.85
CA HIS A 321 7.72 2.67 26.10
C HIS A 321 8.58 3.20 24.95
N GLY A 322 7.94 3.96 24.04
CA GLY A 322 8.49 4.34 22.74
C GLY A 322 9.89 4.93 22.82
N ILE A 323 10.60 4.92 21.70
CA ILE A 323 11.97 5.41 21.66
C ILE A 323 12.02 6.85 22.19
N ARG A 324 12.92 7.11 23.14
CA ARG A 324 13.33 8.47 23.50
C ARG A 324 14.12 9.03 22.33
N VAL A 325 13.46 9.82 21.49
CA VAL A 325 14.03 10.40 20.27
C VAL A 325 15.22 11.31 20.56
N GLU A 326 15.38 11.76 21.81
CA GLU A 326 16.47 12.59 22.28
C GLU A 326 17.78 11.81 22.54
N ASP A 327 17.75 10.47 22.47
CA ASP A 327 18.92 9.61 22.74
C ASP A 327 19.93 9.65 21.57
N PRO A 328 21.24 9.87 21.80
CA PRO A 328 22.26 9.77 20.74
C PRO A 328 22.23 8.43 19.97
N ASP A 329 21.83 7.34 20.60
CA ASP A 329 21.68 6.04 19.95
C ASP A 329 20.50 6.00 18.96
N PHE A 330 19.48 6.86 19.15
CA PHE A 330 18.38 7.00 18.19
C PHE A 330 18.92 7.46 16.83
N ARG A 331 19.69 8.55 16.79
CA ARG A 331 20.24 9.09 15.54
C ARG A 331 21.05 8.03 14.79
N ARG A 332 21.95 7.36 15.49
CA ARG A 332 22.79 6.31 14.91
C ARG A 332 21.94 5.17 14.34
N ALA A 333 20.94 4.71 15.08
CA ALA A 333 20.09 3.61 14.63
C ALA A 333 19.15 4.02 13.48
N LEU A 334 18.67 5.26 13.46
CA LEU A 334 17.91 5.83 12.36
C LEU A 334 18.76 5.90 11.10
N THR A 335 19.99 6.41 11.16
CA THR A 335 20.89 6.45 10.00
C THR A 335 21.16 5.05 9.44
N VAL A 336 21.36 4.03 10.30
CA VAL A 336 21.52 2.63 9.86
C VAL A 336 20.27 2.13 9.14
N LEU A 337 19.08 2.42 9.68
CA LEU A 337 17.82 2.07 9.02
C LEU A 337 17.69 2.75 7.65
N LEU A 338 17.94 4.05 7.56
CA LEU A 338 17.87 4.79 6.29
C LEU A 338 18.90 4.30 5.26
N ALA A 339 20.08 3.87 5.72
CA ALA A 339 21.12 3.31 4.86
C ALA A 339 20.86 1.85 4.40
N SER A 340 19.75 1.23 4.81
CA SER A 340 19.47 -0.19 4.54
C SER A 340 19.02 -0.49 3.10
N GLY A 341 18.96 0.52 2.23
CA GLY A 341 18.57 0.36 0.82
C GLY A 341 17.13 -0.15 0.66
N PRO A 342 16.82 -0.96 -0.37
CA PRO A 342 15.45 -1.33 -0.71
C PRO A 342 14.64 -2.01 0.41
N GLY A 343 15.30 -2.65 1.38
CA GLY A 343 14.63 -3.26 2.53
C GLY A 343 14.00 -2.25 3.50
N LEU A 344 14.40 -0.97 3.44
CA LEU A 344 13.84 0.13 4.23
C LEU A 344 12.32 0.22 4.06
N ILE A 345 11.87 0.18 2.82
CA ILE A 345 10.47 0.37 2.42
C ILE A 345 9.52 -0.51 3.23
N GLU A 346 9.71 -1.84 3.17
CA GLU A 346 8.72 -2.76 3.74
C GLU A 346 8.80 -2.82 5.27
N VAL A 347 9.94 -2.44 5.84
CA VAL A 347 10.10 -2.30 7.29
C VAL A 347 9.44 -1.01 7.78
N TRP A 348 9.68 0.11 7.10
CA TRP A 348 9.06 1.40 7.42
C TRP A 348 7.53 1.31 7.34
N GLU A 349 6.99 0.64 6.32
CA GLU A 349 5.56 0.34 6.21
C GLU A 349 5.00 -0.39 7.45
N GLY A 350 5.71 -1.41 7.95
CA GLY A 350 5.31 -2.13 9.15
C GLY A 350 5.38 -1.29 10.42
N LEU A 351 6.41 -0.45 10.55
CA LEU A 351 6.56 0.48 11.68
C LEU A 351 5.48 1.56 11.68
N ASP A 352 5.16 2.12 10.51
CA ASP A 352 4.15 3.17 10.36
C ASP A 352 2.75 2.60 10.62
N HIS A 353 2.46 1.40 10.12
CA HIS A 353 1.21 0.70 10.44
C HIS A 353 1.06 0.42 11.96
N ALA A 354 2.17 0.17 12.65
CA ALA A 354 2.19 0.00 14.10
C ALA A 354 2.15 1.32 14.89
N GLY A 355 2.11 2.48 14.22
CA GLY A 355 2.11 3.81 14.83
C GLY A 355 3.46 4.27 15.37
N LEU A 356 4.54 3.51 15.14
CA LEU A 356 5.87 3.83 15.67
C LEU A 356 6.48 5.06 14.98
N ILE A 357 6.30 5.19 13.67
CA ILE A 357 6.87 6.30 12.89
C ILE A 357 6.31 7.64 13.36
N GLU A 358 4.98 7.76 13.50
CA GLU A 358 4.34 9.00 13.96
C GLU A 358 4.77 9.38 15.38
N GLY A 359 5.00 8.38 16.25
CA GLY A 359 5.56 8.60 17.58
C GLY A 359 6.97 9.21 17.54
N TRP A 360 7.78 8.89 16.52
CA TRP A 360 9.15 9.43 16.38
C TRP A 360 9.25 10.63 15.44
N PHE A 361 8.23 10.85 14.60
CA PHE A 361 8.22 11.81 13.51
C PHE A 361 6.78 12.26 13.23
N PRO A 362 6.17 13.12 14.08
CA PRO A 362 4.78 13.55 13.94
C PRO A 362 4.46 14.24 12.61
N GLU A 363 5.44 14.93 12.02
CA GLU A 363 5.32 15.60 10.72
C GLU A 363 5.01 14.59 9.60
N TRP A 364 5.34 13.31 9.79
CA TRP A 364 5.00 12.22 8.88
C TRP A 364 3.50 12.11 8.61
N ALA A 365 2.66 12.38 9.63
CA ALA A 365 1.21 12.26 9.50
C ALA A 365 0.65 13.19 8.41
N ALA A 366 1.28 14.34 8.18
CA ALA A 366 0.82 15.32 7.19
C ALA A 366 1.17 14.94 5.75
N VAL A 367 2.18 14.07 5.54
CA VAL A 367 2.61 13.59 4.21
C VAL A 367 2.19 12.14 3.94
N ARG A 368 1.74 11.42 4.96
CA ARG A 368 1.26 10.03 4.87
C ARG A 368 0.14 9.92 3.83
N SER A 369 0.33 9.05 2.84
CA SER A 369 -0.62 8.78 1.76
C SER A 369 -1.11 10.05 1.05
N ARG A 370 -0.29 11.11 1.02
CA ARG A 370 -0.66 12.37 0.40
C ARG A 370 -0.44 12.32 -1.12
N PRO A 371 -1.45 12.65 -1.94
CA PRO A 371 -1.32 12.72 -3.39
C PRO A 371 -0.26 13.73 -3.83
N GLN A 372 0.46 13.41 -4.91
CA GLN A 372 1.45 14.30 -5.52
C GLN A 372 1.07 14.60 -6.97
N HIS A 373 0.54 15.80 -7.23
CA HIS A 373 -0.02 16.14 -8.55
C HIS A 373 1.00 16.47 -9.64
N ASN A 374 2.29 16.55 -9.31
CA ASN A 374 3.32 16.77 -10.31
C ASN A 374 3.42 15.53 -11.22
N PRO A 375 3.21 15.67 -12.55
CA PRO A 375 3.06 14.55 -13.51
C PRO A 375 4.25 13.60 -13.58
N VAL A 376 5.37 14.00 -12.99
CA VAL A 376 6.59 13.21 -12.95
C VAL A 376 6.60 12.21 -11.79
N HIS A 377 5.84 12.45 -10.72
CA HIS A 377 5.82 11.55 -9.57
C HIS A 377 4.80 10.43 -9.75
N ARG A 378 5.30 9.22 -9.55
CA ARG A 378 4.51 7.98 -9.60
C ARG A 378 3.90 7.60 -8.25
N HIS A 379 4.34 8.23 -7.17
CA HIS A 379 4.13 7.83 -5.78
C HIS A 379 3.46 8.94 -4.97
N THR A 380 2.81 8.56 -3.86
CA THR A 380 2.45 9.50 -2.79
C THR A 380 3.69 10.12 -2.15
N VAL A 381 3.53 11.26 -1.47
CA VAL A 381 4.65 12.01 -0.88
C VAL A 381 5.48 11.12 0.06
N ASP A 382 4.85 10.47 1.03
CA ASP A 382 5.51 9.55 1.97
C ASP A 382 6.32 8.44 1.28
N ARG A 383 5.74 7.80 0.26
CA ARG A 383 6.42 6.78 -0.53
C ARG A 383 7.60 7.36 -1.30
N HIS A 384 7.44 8.54 -1.88
CA HIS A 384 8.48 9.25 -2.60
C HIS A 384 9.68 9.58 -1.68
N LEU A 385 9.43 10.03 -0.45
CA LEU A 385 10.49 10.27 0.55
C LEU A 385 11.34 9.01 0.79
N LEU A 386 10.70 7.85 0.96
CA LEU A 386 11.43 6.59 1.19
C LEU A 386 12.22 6.14 -0.04
N GLU A 387 11.66 6.30 -1.24
CA GLU A 387 12.34 5.96 -2.49
C GLU A 387 13.56 6.86 -2.71
N THR A 388 13.45 8.17 -2.40
CA THR A 388 14.58 9.10 -2.44
C THR A 388 15.66 8.71 -1.43
N VAL A 389 15.29 8.24 -0.23
CA VAL A 389 16.26 7.70 0.73
C VAL A 389 16.96 6.46 0.18
N VAL A 390 16.24 5.54 -0.49
CA VAL A 390 16.85 4.34 -1.10
C VAL A 390 17.86 4.72 -2.19
N GLU A 391 17.51 5.66 -3.07
CA GLU A 391 18.42 6.18 -4.10
C GLU A 391 19.63 6.89 -3.50
N ALA A 392 19.44 7.67 -2.43
CA ALA A 392 20.52 8.34 -1.72
C ALA A 392 21.43 7.35 -0.98
N ALA A 393 20.87 6.28 -0.40
CA ALA A 393 21.62 5.23 0.30
C ALA A 393 22.60 4.50 -0.62
N ALA A 394 22.26 4.34 -1.90
CA ALA A 394 23.17 3.75 -2.90
C ALA A 394 24.39 4.65 -3.21
N ARG A 395 24.39 5.90 -2.74
CA ARG A 395 25.32 6.97 -3.13
C ARG A 395 26.04 7.59 -1.95
N THR A 396 25.98 6.97 -0.77
CA THR A 396 26.65 7.46 0.44
C THR A 396 28.16 7.60 0.28
N GLY A 397 28.77 6.86 -0.65
CA GLY A 397 30.21 6.96 -0.96
C GLY A 397 30.61 8.21 -1.75
N GLU A 398 29.65 8.99 -2.27
CA GLU A 398 29.89 10.21 -3.05
C GLU A 398 29.98 11.48 -2.19
N VAL A 399 29.72 11.37 -0.88
CA VAL A 399 29.61 12.53 0.04
C VAL A 399 30.42 12.29 1.31
N ALA A 400 30.94 13.37 1.92
CA ALA A 400 31.66 13.29 3.19
C ALA A 400 30.74 13.03 4.40
N ARG A 401 29.47 13.45 4.31
CA ARG A 401 28.46 13.36 5.38
C ARG A 401 27.23 12.57 4.94
N PRO A 402 27.35 11.23 4.75
CA PRO A 402 26.24 10.39 4.31
C PRO A 402 25.07 10.37 5.29
N ASP A 403 25.33 10.59 6.58
CA ASP A 403 24.30 10.77 7.60
C ASP A 403 23.39 11.97 7.32
N LEU A 404 23.96 13.11 6.93
CA LEU A 404 23.19 14.32 6.58
C LEU A 404 22.49 14.19 5.24
N LEU A 405 23.08 13.50 4.26
CA LEU A 405 22.42 13.17 2.99
C LEU A 405 21.13 12.38 3.22
N LEU A 406 21.18 11.33 4.05
CA LEU A 406 20.03 10.46 4.30
C LEU A 406 18.92 11.19 5.08
N LEU A 407 19.29 12.06 6.03
CA LEU A 407 18.32 12.92 6.72
C LEU A 407 17.70 13.95 5.76
N GLY A 408 18.51 14.56 4.89
CA GLY A 408 18.03 15.45 3.84
C GLY A 408 17.08 14.75 2.87
N ALA A 409 17.41 13.53 2.43
CA ALA A 409 16.55 12.71 1.57
C ALA A 409 15.19 12.40 2.21
N LEU A 410 15.16 12.03 3.49
CA LEU A 410 13.93 11.76 4.22
C LEU A 410 13.05 13.02 4.38
N LEU A 411 13.67 14.20 4.47
CA LEU A 411 12.98 15.45 4.83
C LEU A 411 12.75 16.41 3.66
N HIS A 412 13.34 16.19 2.49
CA HIS A 412 13.37 17.19 1.40
C HIS A 412 11.98 17.71 1.00
N ASP A 413 10.99 16.83 1.02
CA ASP A 413 9.61 17.10 0.59
C ASP A 413 8.61 17.14 1.77
N ILE A 414 9.09 17.16 3.04
CA ILE A 414 8.22 17.10 4.22
C ILE A 414 7.25 18.28 4.33
N GLY A 415 7.57 19.40 3.66
CA GLY A 415 6.74 20.59 3.62
C GLY A 415 5.58 20.54 2.63
N LYS A 416 5.37 19.44 1.90
CA LYS A 416 4.22 19.25 1.00
C LYS A 416 2.93 18.98 1.78
N VAL A 417 2.59 19.87 2.71
CA VAL A 417 1.40 19.77 3.57
C VAL A 417 0.26 20.62 3.02
N ALA A 418 -0.96 20.40 3.53
CA ALA A 418 -2.12 21.20 3.12
C ALA A 418 -1.92 22.70 3.41
N GLY A 419 -2.25 23.54 2.43
CA GLY A 419 -2.17 25.01 2.57
C GLY A 419 -0.77 25.62 2.42
N ALA A 420 0.28 24.81 2.22
CA ALA A 420 1.64 25.33 2.00
C ALA A 420 1.76 26.05 0.64
N SER A 421 2.25 27.29 0.65
CA SER A 421 2.50 28.06 -0.58
C SER A 421 3.83 27.70 -1.25
N ASP A 422 4.86 27.44 -0.44
CA ASP A 422 6.18 26.96 -0.85
C ASP A 422 6.57 25.82 0.08
N HIS A 423 6.62 24.60 -0.47
CA HIS A 423 6.87 23.39 0.31
C HIS A 423 8.32 23.29 0.75
N SER A 424 9.27 23.90 0.04
CA SER A 424 10.69 23.88 0.42
C SER A 424 10.94 24.76 1.64
N VAL A 425 10.34 25.97 1.68
CA VAL A 425 10.42 26.88 2.83
C VAL A 425 9.68 26.29 4.04
N THR A 426 8.48 25.77 3.83
CA THR A 426 7.71 25.10 4.89
C THR A 426 8.45 23.87 5.41
N GLY A 427 9.02 23.07 4.50
CA GLY A 427 9.79 21.87 4.81
C GLY A 427 11.03 22.18 5.64
N ALA A 428 11.73 23.27 5.35
CA ALA A 428 12.90 23.71 6.12
C ALA A 428 12.58 23.96 7.61
N VAL A 429 11.42 24.57 7.90
CA VAL A 429 10.96 24.82 9.28
C VAL A 429 10.60 23.50 9.98
N LEU A 430 9.87 22.62 9.30
CA LEU A 430 9.50 21.30 9.84
C LEU A 430 10.73 20.41 10.06
N ALA A 431 11.69 20.46 9.14
CA ALA A 431 12.94 19.72 9.23
C ALA A 431 13.77 20.15 10.45
N ASP A 432 13.95 21.45 10.71
CA ASP A 432 14.69 21.91 11.90
C ASP A 432 14.04 21.41 13.20
N ALA A 433 12.70 21.48 13.29
CA ALA A 433 11.97 20.98 14.44
C ALA A 433 12.16 19.47 14.66
N ALA A 434 12.07 18.67 13.59
CA ALA A 434 12.30 17.24 13.65
C ALA A 434 13.74 16.89 14.03
N LEU A 435 14.72 17.54 13.40
CA LEU A 435 16.14 17.31 13.65
C LEU A 435 16.56 17.73 15.07
N ALA A 436 16.01 18.83 15.60
CA ALA A 436 16.24 19.26 16.97
C ALA A 436 15.74 18.22 17.98
N ARG A 437 14.54 17.66 17.72
CA ARG A 437 13.95 16.58 18.53
C ARG A 437 14.74 15.27 18.44
N TRP A 438 15.36 14.98 17.31
CA TRP A 438 16.25 13.83 17.13
C TRP A 438 17.68 14.05 17.68
N GLY A 439 17.93 15.16 18.37
CA GLY A 439 19.25 15.46 18.96
C GLY A 439 20.35 15.73 17.94
N VAL A 440 19.99 16.21 16.74
CA VAL A 440 20.98 16.61 15.72
C VAL A 440 21.63 17.95 16.12
N PRO A 441 22.98 18.06 16.14
CA PRO A 441 23.68 19.29 16.50
C PRO A 441 23.31 20.47 15.60
N ALA A 442 23.30 21.69 16.14
CA ALA A 442 22.82 22.87 15.42
C ALA A 442 23.55 23.13 14.08
N SER A 443 24.86 22.89 14.03
CA SER A 443 25.65 22.99 12.79
C SER A 443 25.17 22.00 11.71
N ASP A 444 24.90 20.77 12.09
CA ASP A 444 24.42 19.71 11.20
C ASP A 444 22.96 19.95 10.78
N ARG A 445 22.13 20.48 11.69
CA ARG A 445 20.76 20.89 11.36
C ARG A 445 20.75 21.95 10.29
N GLN A 446 21.59 22.97 10.41
CA GLN A 446 21.67 24.04 9.41
C GLN A 446 21.98 23.50 8.02
N VAL A 447 22.87 22.51 7.91
CA VAL A 447 23.16 21.83 6.64
C VAL A 447 21.91 21.15 6.09
N VAL A 448 21.25 20.30 6.87
CA VAL A 448 20.05 19.56 6.40
C VAL A 448 18.91 20.52 6.07
N VAL A 449 18.71 21.58 6.85
CA VAL A 449 17.72 22.63 6.59
C VAL A 449 18.01 23.35 5.27
N THR A 450 19.28 23.64 4.97
CA THR A 450 19.69 24.15 3.66
C THR A 450 19.38 23.16 2.54
N LEU A 451 19.69 21.87 2.72
CA LEU A 451 19.36 20.84 1.72
C LEU A 451 17.85 20.78 1.43
N VAL A 452 17.02 20.79 2.47
CA VAL A 452 15.56 20.76 2.34
C VAL A 452 15.05 22.04 1.67
N ARG A 453 15.59 23.20 2.04
CA ARG A 453 15.18 24.49 1.47
C ARG A 453 15.55 24.61 -0.02
N GLU A 454 16.70 24.08 -0.41
CA GLU A 454 17.29 24.31 -1.73
C GLU A 454 17.19 23.09 -2.66
N HIS A 455 16.43 22.04 -2.29
CA HIS A 455 16.40 20.76 -3.03
C HIS A 455 15.99 20.89 -4.51
N LEU A 456 15.23 21.94 -4.87
CA LEU A 456 14.84 22.25 -6.25
C LEU A 456 15.82 23.19 -6.98
N THR A 457 16.66 23.91 -6.25
CA THR A 457 17.44 25.03 -6.77
C THR A 457 18.38 24.59 -7.89
N LEU A 458 19.11 23.49 -7.71
CA LEU A 458 20.08 23.03 -8.72
C LEU A 458 19.40 22.64 -10.03
N ILE A 459 18.30 21.88 -9.97
CA ILE A 459 17.63 21.41 -11.18
C ILE A 459 16.90 22.56 -11.90
N GLU A 460 16.36 23.52 -11.16
CA GLU A 460 15.74 24.70 -11.74
C GLU A 460 16.77 25.59 -12.44
N LEU A 461 17.90 25.89 -11.80
CA LEU A 461 18.96 26.68 -12.41
C LEU A 461 19.56 25.96 -13.62
N ALA A 462 19.87 24.67 -13.51
CA ALA A 462 20.46 23.89 -14.60
C ALA A 462 19.57 23.81 -15.84
N THR A 463 18.24 23.79 -15.67
CA THR A 463 17.30 23.59 -16.79
C THR A 463 16.67 24.88 -17.32
N ARG A 464 16.70 25.98 -16.55
CA ARG A 464 16.03 27.25 -16.92
C ARG A 464 16.98 28.42 -17.11
N ARG A 465 18.24 28.31 -16.72
CA ARG A 465 19.24 29.39 -16.83
C ARG A 465 20.46 28.93 -17.61
N ASP A 466 21.25 29.89 -18.07
CA ASP A 466 22.55 29.61 -18.68
C ASP A 466 23.55 29.19 -17.58
N PRO A 467 24.15 27.99 -17.65
CA PRO A 467 25.14 27.54 -16.67
C PRO A 467 26.47 28.32 -16.71
N GLN A 468 26.70 29.19 -17.70
CA GLN A 468 27.89 30.04 -17.78
C GLN A 468 27.63 31.48 -17.31
N ASP A 469 26.38 31.86 -17.02
CA ASP A 469 26.05 33.19 -16.51
C ASP A 469 26.59 33.35 -15.07
N PRO A 470 27.44 34.36 -14.79
CA PRO A 470 27.94 34.63 -13.44
C PRO A 470 26.84 34.78 -12.38
N ALA A 471 25.66 35.29 -12.76
CA ALA A 471 24.53 35.40 -11.83
C ALA A 471 23.98 34.01 -11.42
N THR A 472 23.92 33.06 -12.36
CA THR A 472 23.53 31.67 -12.09
C THR A 472 24.53 31.01 -11.14
N LEU A 473 25.83 31.18 -11.39
CA LEU A 473 26.89 30.61 -10.55
C LEU A 473 26.90 31.21 -9.14
N ALA A 474 26.72 32.53 -9.04
CA ALA A 474 26.56 33.21 -7.76
C ALA A 474 25.33 32.72 -6.99
N ALA A 475 24.22 32.46 -7.67
CA ALA A 475 23.00 31.91 -7.05
C ALA A 475 23.24 30.50 -6.48
N VAL A 476 23.94 29.61 -7.21
CA VAL A 476 24.31 28.28 -6.69
C VAL A 476 25.16 28.40 -5.43
N ARG A 477 26.22 29.22 -5.46
CA ARG A 477 27.10 29.41 -4.29
C ARG A 477 26.36 30.01 -3.11
N ALA A 478 25.46 30.96 -3.34
CA ALA A 478 24.64 31.57 -2.31
C ALA A 478 23.70 30.54 -1.65
N ALA A 479 23.08 29.65 -2.43
CA ALA A 479 22.17 28.62 -1.92
C ALA A 479 22.84 27.70 -0.88
N VAL A 480 24.12 27.39 -1.07
CA VAL A 480 24.90 26.49 -0.19
C VAL A 480 25.85 27.22 0.77
N GLY A 481 25.77 28.55 0.83
CA GLY A 481 26.66 29.35 1.68
C GLY A 481 28.15 29.29 1.31
N GLY A 482 28.47 28.93 0.06
CA GLY A 482 29.83 28.73 -0.42
C GLY A 482 30.52 27.45 0.07
N ASP A 483 29.80 26.56 0.75
CA ASP A 483 30.35 25.30 1.27
C ASP A 483 30.30 24.21 0.19
N ARG A 484 31.47 23.68 -0.16
CA ARG A 484 31.61 22.63 -1.19
C ARG A 484 31.04 21.28 -0.73
N ASP A 485 31.09 20.96 0.56
CA ASP A 485 30.52 19.71 1.07
C ASP A 485 28.99 19.77 1.04
N VAL A 486 28.40 20.93 1.37
CA VAL A 486 26.95 21.17 1.24
C VAL A 486 26.50 21.13 -0.22
N LEU A 487 27.30 21.70 -1.13
CA LEU A 487 27.03 21.60 -2.57
C LEU A 487 27.02 20.16 -3.04
N GLN A 488 28.01 19.35 -2.65
CA GLN A 488 28.09 17.95 -3.03
C GLN A 488 26.89 17.15 -2.48
N LEU A 489 26.47 17.41 -1.24
CA LEU A 489 25.26 16.83 -0.67
C LEU A 489 24.00 17.19 -1.48
N LEU A 490 23.87 18.48 -1.85
CA LEU A 490 22.71 18.96 -2.61
C LEU A 490 22.64 18.34 -4.01
N VAL A 491 23.79 18.20 -4.69
CA VAL A 491 23.86 17.52 -6.00
C VAL A 491 23.36 16.09 -5.88
N VAL A 492 23.89 15.32 -4.93
CA VAL A 492 23.51 13.91 -4.77
C VAL A 492 22.04 13.78 -4.38
N LEU A 493 21.52 14.67 -3.53
CA LEU A 493 20.11 14.73 -3.18
C LEU A 493 19.22 15.03 -4.39
N THR A 494 19.55 16.04 -5.20
CA THR A 494 18.81 16.39 -6.42
C THR A 494 18.74 15.21 -7.40
N GLU A 495 19.84 14.48 -7.57
CA GLU A 495 19.84 13.31 -8.44
C GLU A 495 19.03 12.14 -7.85
N ALA A 496 19.12 11.89 -6.54
CA ALA A 496 18.36 10.84 -5.86
C ALA A 496 16.85 11.10 -5.94
N ASP A 497 16.43 12.33 -5.67
CA ASP A 497 15.02 12.78 -5.77
C ASP A 497 14.47 12.57 -7.19
N ALA A 498 15.22 13.02 -8.20
CA ALA A 498 14.81 12.84 -9.58
C ALA A 498 14.73 11.36 -10.00
N ARG A 499 15.64 10.50 -9.53
CA ARG A 499 15.58 9.06 -9.81
C ARG A 499 14.38 8.40 -9.14
N ALA A 500 14.09 8.75 -7.89
CA ALA A 500 12.96 8.23 -7.13
C ALA A 500 11.60 8.60 -7.76
N ALA A 501 11.47 9.82 -8.28
CA ALA A 501 10.29 10.27 -8.99
C ALA A 501 10.04 9.47 -10.29
N GLY A 502 11.11 9.08 -11.00
CA GLY A 502 11.07 8.13 -12.12
C GLY A 502 11.84 8.57 -13.37
N GLY A 503 11.84 7.74 -14.41
CA GLY A 503 12.59 7.98 -15.66
C GLY A 503 12.34 9.34 -16.33
N PRO A 504 11.10 9.87 -16.37
CA PRO A 504 10.86 11.23 -16.87
C PRO A 504 11.40 12.34 -15.97
N ALA A 505 11.62 12.09 -14.67
CA ALA A 505 12.28 13.03 -13.75
C ALA A 505 13.78 13.08 -13.99
N TRP A 506 14.42 11.92 -14.20
CA TRP A 506 15.86 11.83 -14.41
C TRP A 506 16.20 11.33 -15.81
N SER A 507 16.26 12.26 -16.77
CA SER A 507 16.64 11.97 -18.15
C SER A 507 18.13 12.22 -18.43
N PRO A 508 18.73 11.59 -19.47
CA PRO A 508 20.10 11.87 -19.87
C PRO A 508 20.38 13.36 -20.12
N TRP A 509 19.37 14.09 -20.61
CA TRP A 509 19.46 15.53 -20.82
C TRP A 509 19.56 16.30 -19.49
N ARG A 510 18.72 15.99 -18.50
CA ARG A 510 18.80 16.63 -17.17
C ARG A 510 20.12 16.35 -16.48
N ALA A 511 20.62 15.12 -16.56
CA ALA A 511 21.94 14.76 -16.06
C ALA A 511 23.06 15.60 -16.73
N GLN A 512 22.98 15.78 -18.05
CA GLN A 512 23.93 16.63 -18.77
C GLN A 512 23.85 18.10 -18.34
N MET A 513 22.65 18.65 -18.16
CA MET A 513 22.48 20.04 -17.74
C MET A 513 23.05 20.28 -16.34
N LEU A 514 22.75 19.38 -15.38
CA LEU A 514 23.30 19.47 -14.02
C LEU A 514 24.83 19.37 -14.04
N GLY A 515 25.39 18.42 -14.79
CA GLY A 515 26.84 18.25 -14.92
C GLY A 515 27.54 19.49 -15.50
N ARG A 516 26.93 20.17 -16.48
CA ARG A 516 27.46 21.44 -17.03
C ARG A 516 27.46 22.56 -16.00
N LEU A 517 26.38 22.69 -15.23
CA LEU A 517 26.30 23.69 -14.16
C LEU A 517 27.38 23.43 -13.10
N MET A 518 27.56 22.19 -12.68
CA MET A 518 28.55 21.84 -11.66
C MET A 518 30.00 22.02 -12.13
N ALA A 519 30.29 21.71 -13.40
CA ALA A 519 31.60 21.98 -13.99
C ALA A 519 31.93 23.48 -13.99
N ALA A 520 30.95 24.33 -14.31
CA ALA A 520 31.12 25.78 -14.32
C ALA A 520 31.35 26.35 -12.91
N VAL A 521 30.58 25.90 -11.91
CA VAL A 521 30.78 26.31 -10.50
C VAL A 521 32.17 25.91 -10.00
N THR A 522 32.60 24.68 -10.29
CA THR A 522 33.91 24.17 -9.88
C THR A 522 35.07 24.97 -10.49
N ALA A 523 34.93 25.40 -11.75
CA ALA A 523 35.94 26.20 -12.42
C ALA A 523 36.14 27.57 -11.74
N VAL A 524 35.05 28.28 -11.43
CA VAL A 524 35.09 29.57 -10.73
C VAL A 524 35.74 29.43 -9.35
N ASP A 525 35.33 28.41 -8.60
CA ASP A 525 35.87 28.11 -7.28
C ASP A 525 37.40 27.82 -7.31
N ALA A 526 37.90 27.20 -8.38
CA ALA A 526 39.32 26.93 -8.56
C ALA A 526 40.12 28.19 -8.93
N GLU A 527 39.54 29.08 -9.73
CA GLU A 527 40.14 30.38 -10.10
C GLU A 527 40.27 31.30 -8.87
N GLU A 528 39.22 31.40 -8.05
CA GLU A 528 39.24 32.19 -6.80
C GLU A 528 40.28 31.65 -5.80
N SER A 529 40.38 30.33 -5.66
CA SER A 529 41.37 29.67 -4.79
C SER A 529 42.82 29.92 -5.26
N SER A 530 43.03 30.01 -6.57
CA SER A 530 44.35 30.24 -7.17
C SER A 530 44.78 31.72 -7.11
N GLY A 531 43.83 32.66 -7.22
CA GLY A 531 44.08 34.10 -7.11
C GLY A 531 44.43 34.57 -5.69
N MET A 532 43.83 33.96 -4.67
CA MET A 532 44.16 34.24 -3.25
C MET A 532 45.56 33.75 -2.86
N GLY A 533 46.09 32.71 -3.50
CA GLY A 533 47.45 32.18 -3.26
C GLY A 533 48.58 32.98 -3.93
N GLN A 534 48.28 33.87 -4.88
CA GLN A 534 49.26 34.75 -5.53
C GLN A 534 49.33 36.16 -4.93
N SER A 535 48.47 36.47 -3.95
CA SER A 535 48.31 37.80 -3.35
C SER A 535 48.80 37.88 -1.89
N GLY A 536 49.42 36.82 -1.36
CA GLY A 536 50.09 36.77 -0.06
C GLY A 536 51.54 36.35 -0.21
#